data_AF-A0A7S2QCW0-F1
#
_entry.id   AF-A0A7S2QCW0-F1
#
_cell.length_a   1.000
_cell.length_b   1.000
_cell.length_c   1.000
_cell.angle_alpha   90.00
_cell.angle_beta   90.00
_cell.angle_gamma   90.00
#
_symmetry.space_group_name_H-M   'P 1'
#
loop_
_entity.id
_entity.type
_entity.pdbx_description
1 polymer ?
#
loop_
_entity_poly.entity_id
_entity_poly.type
_entity_poly.pdbx_seq_one_letter_code
_entity_poly.pdbx_strand_id
1 'polypeptide(L)'
;VAAARKRLGAPKGKAELAAVARLRQKHSLGDEVELALKMLSPPHLKEVLAGGQDLDEKLRQAEDPGQLMMWVISHLDPEVEALVQKLVSLDGSTAEADTPDPPPDPVEEVKRRVQAHRSGKSGQAIAAFRASMGFGDEAELALRMLAPVQAQSLIASRKVQLSRELRGASQEEKDRRITELVAELDPDAEALVQHCAEADQQGPGGEEAGRSRSP
;
A
#
# COMPACT_ATOMS: atom_id res chain seq x y z
N VAL A 1 -11.13 -25.62 9.35
CA VAL A 1 -9.80 -25.32 8.74
C VAL A 1 -9.13 -26.53 8.10
N ALA A 2 -8.95 -27.67 8.78
CA ALA A 2 -8.25 -28.84 8.21
C ALA A 2 -8.85 -29.36 6.89
N ALA A 3 -10.19 -29.45 6.82
CA ALA A 3 -10.90 -29.82 5.60
C ALA A 3 -10.66 -28.85 4.43
N ALA A 4 -10.63 -27.53 4.71
CA ALA A 4 -10.35 -26.52 3.71
C ALA A 4 -8.93 -26.64 3.15
N ARG A 5 -7.93 -26.81 4.01
CA ARG A 5 -6.53 -27.03 3.61
C ARG A 5 -6.37 -28.28 2.75
N LYS A 6 -7.09 -29.35 3.08
CA LYS A 6 -7.12 -30.58 2.26
C LYS A 6 -7.65 -30.32 0.84
N ARG A 7 -8.71 -29.54 0.69
CA ARG A 7 -9.31 -29.20 -0.63
C ARG A 7 -8.46 -28.23 -1.44
N LEU A 8 -7.80 -27.27 -0.78
CA LEU A 8 -6.83 -26.38 -1.43
C LEU A 8 -5.60 -27.14 -1.93
N GLY A 9 -5.16 -28.16 -1.19
CA GLY A 9 -4.05 -29.04 -1.58
C GLY A 9 -4.39 -30.06 -2.67
N ALA A 10 -5.66 -30.19 -3.08
CA ALA A 10 -6.01 -31.05 -4.20
C ALA A 10 -5.39 -30.50 -5.50
N PRO A 11 -4.71 -31.33 -6.31
CA PRO A 11 -4.03 -30.87 -7.52
C PRO A 11 -5.05 -30.31 -8.50
N LYS A 12 -4.89 -29.03 -8.85
CA LYS A 12 -5.67 -28.35 -9.88
C LYS A 12 -4.79 -28.07 -11.09
N GLY A 13 -5.37 -28.16 -12.28
CA GLY A 13 -4.64 -27.84 -13.50
C GLY A 13 -4.23 -26.37 -13.49
N LYS A 14 -3.01 -26.06 -13.96
CA LYS A 14 -2.55 -24.66 -14.12
C LYS A 14 -3.52 -23.85 -14.99
N ALA A 15 -4.13 -24.48 -15.99
CA ALA A 15 -5.14 -23.86 -16.85
C ALA A 15 -6.41 -23.48 -16.10
N GLU A 16 -6.88 -24.33 -15.17
CA GLU A 16 -8.07 -24.09 -14.36
C GLU A 16 -7.83 -22.91 -13.39
N LEU A 17 -6.66 -22.88 -12.73
CA LEU A 17 -6.29 -21.76 -11.85
C LEU A 17 -6.15 -20.44 -12.62
N ALA A 18 -5.59 -20.47 -13.84
CA ALA A 18 -5.52 -19.29 -14.69
C ALA A 18 -6.92 -18.82 -15.14
N ALA A 19 -7.84 -19.74 -15.41
CA ALA A 19 -9.22 -19.40 -15.75
C ALA A 19 -9.95 -18.74 -14.57
N VAL A 20 -9.78 -19.26 -13.35
CA VAL A 20 -10.32 -18.65 -12.13
C VAL A 20 -9.78 -17.23 -11.93
N ALA A 21 -8.48 -17.01 -12.08
CA ALA A 21 -7.88 -15.68 -11.95
C ALA A 21 -8.42 -14.69 -13.00
N ARG A 22 -8.59 -15.15 -14.26
CA ARG A 22 -9.19 -14.32 -15.32
C ARG A 22 -10.65 -13.99 -15.03
N LEU A 23 -11.42 -14.95 -14.53
CA LEU A 23 -12.82 -14.74 -14.18
C LEU A 23 -12.95 -13.72 -13.04
N ARG A 24 -12.11 -13.84 -12.00
CA ARG A 24 -12.02 -12.85 -10.92
C ARG A 24 -11.74 -11.46 -11.46
N GLN A 25 -10.70 -11.31 -12.29
CA GLN A 25 -10.31 -10.02 -12.85
C GLN A 25 -11.40 -9.43 -13.76
N LYS A 26 -12.09 -10.26 -14.53
CA LYS A 26 -13.11 -9.83 -15.51
C LYS A 26 -14.37 -9.26 -14.83
N HIS A 27 -14.75 -9.80 -13.68
CA HIS A 27 -15.97 -9.41 -12.96
C HIS A 27 -15.70 -8.76 -11.60
N SER A 28 -14.45 -8.40 -11.32
CA SER A 28 -14.00 -7.82 -10.04
C SER A 28 -14.48 -8.63 -8.81
N LEU A 29 -14.39 -9.96 -8.90
CA LEU A 29 -14.84 -10.83 -7.80
C LEU A 29 -13.90 -10.68 -6.59
N GLY A 30 -14.48 -10.72 -5.39
CA GLY A 30 -13.73 -10.68 -4.14
C GLY A 30 -12.86 -11.93 -3.91
N ASP A 31 -11.93 -11.82 -2.97
CA ASP A 31 -10.97 -12.89 -2.63
C ASP A 31 -11.66 -14.15 -2.09
N GLU A 32 -12.80 -13.96 -1.41
CA GLU A 32 -13.64 -15.01 -0.87
C GLU A 32 -14.20 -15.92 -1.97
N VAL A 33 -14.63 -15.32 -3.08
CA VAL A 33 -15.16 -16.03 -4.25
C VAL A 33 -14.03 -16.76 -4.98
N GLU A 34 -12.85 -16.14 -5.11
CA GLU A 34 -11.68 -16.80 -5.67
C GLU A 34 -11.27 -18.02 -4.84
N LEU A 35 -11.27 -17.87 -3.51
CA LEU A 35 -10.98 -18.95 -2.58
C LEU A 35 -12.00 -20.08 -2.71
N ALA A 36 -13.29 -19.75 -2.80
CA ALA A 36 -14.37 -20.70 -3.02
C ALA A 36 -14.17 -21.50 -4.32
N LEU A 37 -13.90 -20.82 -5.44
CA LEU A 37 -13.60 -21.46 -6.73
C LEU A 37 -12.37 -22.36 -6.65
N LYS A 38 -11.33 -21.94 -5.91
CA LYS A 38 -10.14 -22.77 -5.63
C LYS A 38 -10.41 -23.93 -4.69
N MET A 39 -11.55 -23.99 -4.00
CA MET A 39 -11.91 -25.10 -3.10
C MET A 39 -12.88 -26.11 -3.73
N LEU A 40 -13.47 -25.76 -4.88
CA LEU A 40 -14.30 -26.67 -5.66
C LEU A 40 -13.53 -27.92 -6.11
N SER A 41 -14.26 -29.01 -6.25
CA SER A 41 -13.78 -30.22 -6.89
C SER A 41 -13.51 -29.95 -8.39
N PRO A 42 -12.54 -30.65 -9.02
CA PRO A 42 -12.28 -30.51 -10.45
C PRO A 42 -13.52 -30.64 -11.37
N PRO A 43 -14.48 -31.58 -11.14
CA PRO A 43 -15.67 -31.63 -11.99
C PRO A 43 -16.57 -30.40 -11.83
N HIS A 44 -16.80 -29.91 -10.61
CA HIS A 44 -17.64 -28.72 -10.38
C HIS A 44 -16.98 -27.46 -10.94
N LEU A 45 -15.66 -27.34 -10.81
CA LEU A 45 -14.94 -26.20 -11.38
C LEU A 45 -15.04 -26.20 -12.92
N LYS A 46 -14.95 -27.37 -13.56
CA LYS A 46 -15.15 -27.49 -15.01
C LYS A 46 -16.57 -27.12 -15.43
N GLU A 47 -17.57 -27.47 -14.63
CA GLU A 47 -18.97 -27.10 -14.87
C GLU A 47 -19.18 -25.58 -14.81
N VAL A 48 -18.64 -24.91 -13.80
CA VAL A 48 -18.65 -23.43 -13.70
C VAL A 48 -17.97 -22.79 -14.92
N LEU A 49 -16.81 -23.29 -15.32
CA LEU A 49 -16.07 -22.77 -16.47
C LEU A 49 -16.74 -23.09 -17.82
N ALA A 50 -17.45 -24.22 -17.91
CA ALA A 50 -18.22 -24.61 -19.08
C ALA A 50 -19.49 -23.77 -19.24
N GLY A 51 -20.07 -23.27 -18.13
CA GLY A 51 -21.17 -22.31 -18.13
C GLY A 51 -20.86 -21.01 -18.88
N GLY A 52 -19.57 -20.67 -19.05
CA GLY A 52 -19.05 -19.79 -20.09
C GLY A 52 -19.83 -18.49 -20.29
N GLN A 53 -20.40 -18.32 -21.49
CA GLN A 53 -21.08 -17.09 -21.91
C GLN A 53 -22.35 -16.80 -21.12
N ASP A 54 -23.14 -17.82 -20.78
CA ASP A 54 -24.39 -17.64 -20.03
C ASP A 54 -24.12 -17.13 -18.62
N LEU A 55 -23.08 -17.65 -17.97
CA LEU A 55 -22.63 -17.19 -16.66
C LEU A 55 -22.04 -15.78 -16.75
N ASP A 56 -21.27 -15.49 -17.80
CA ASP A 56 -20.71 -14.15 -18.07
C ASP A 56 -21.80 -13.08 -18.21
N GLU A 57 -22.88 -13.39 -18.94
CA GLU A 57 -24.01 -12.49 -19.12
C GLU A 57 -24.74 -12.23 -17.80
N LYS A 58 -25.01 -13.29 -17.02
CA LYS A 58 -25.66 -13.15 -15.71
C LYS A 58 -24.82 -12.33 -14.72
N LEU A 59 -23.50 -12.54 -14.69
CA LEU A 59 -22.60 -11.77 -13.81
C LEU A 59 -22.51 -10.29 -14.20
N ARG A 60 -22.67 -9.97 -15.49
CA ARG A 60 -22.72 -8.56 -15.94
C ARG A 60 -24.02 -7.86 -15.59
N GLN A 61 -25.12 -8.61 -15.50
CA GLN A 61 -26.44 -8.07 -15.17
C GLN A 61 -26.72 -8.03 -13.66
N ALA A 62 -25.96 -8.79 -12.86
CA ALA A 62 -26.11 -8.83 -11.42
C ALA A 62 -25.64 -7.54 -10.75
N GLU A 63 -26.39 -7.08 -9.75
CA GLU A 63 -26.01 -5.94 -8.90
C GLU A 63 -24.78 -6.28 -8.04
N ASP A 64 -24.71 -7.51 -7.53
CA ASP A 64 -23.55 -8.08 -6.84
C ASP A 64 -23.10 -9.39 -7.53
N PRO A 65 -22.08 -9.31 -8.42
CA PRO A 65 -21.52 -10.48 -9.09
C PRO A 65 -20.88 -11.47 -8.12
N GLY A 66 -20.36 -11.00 -6.99
CA GLY A 66 -19.73 -11.82 -5.96
C GLY A 66 -20.76 -12.70 -5.26
N GLN A 67 -21.87 -12.12 -4.84
CA GLN A 67 -22.98 -12.85 -4.22
C GLN A 67 -23.60 -13.87 -5.18
N LEU A 68 -23.83 -13.50 -6.45
CA LEU A 68 -24.34 -14.44 -7.46
C LEU A 68 -23.38 -15.62 -7.65
N MET A 69 -22.07 -15.36 -7.74
CA MET A 69 -21.09 -16.43 -7.90
C MET A 69 -21.06 -17.34 -6.67
N MET A 70 -21.11 -16.80 -5.46
CA MET A 70 -21.17 -17.61 -4.24
C MET A 70 -22.41 -18.50 -4.21
N TRP A 71 -23.56 -17.98 -4.66
CA TRP A 71 -24.79 -18.77 -4.80
C TRP A 71 -24.69 -19.92 -5.81
N VAL A 72 -24.00 -19.70 -6.94
CA VAL A 72 -23.72 -20.77 -7.91
C VAL A 72 -22.81 -21.85 -7.28
N ILE A 73 -21.79 -21.42 -6.54
CA ILE A 73 -20.86 -22.33 -5.86
C ILE A 73 -21.59 -23.15 -4.80
N SER A 74 -22.49 -22.55 -4.02
CA SER A 74 -23.24 -23.26 -2.98
C SER A 74 -24.24 -24.27 -3.55
N HIS A 75 -24.78 -24.03 -4.75
CA HIS A 75 -25.59 -25.01 -5.46
C HIS A 75 -24.79 -26.24 -5.93
N LEU A 76 -23.53 -26.05 -6.33
CA LEU A 76 -22.67 -27.15 -6.78
C LEU A 76 -22.02 -27.89 -5.60
N ASP A 77 -21.60 -27.16 -4.56
CA ASP A 77 -20.90 -27.71 -3.41
C ASP A 77 -21.17 -26.85 -2.15
N PRO A 78 -22.25 -27.12 -1.41
CA PRO A 78 -22.64 -26.33 -0.23
C PRO A 78 -21.60 -26.41 0.90
N GLU A 79 -20.75 -27.43 0.92
CA GLU A 79 -19.68 -27.52 1.90
C GLU A 79 -18.61 -26.45 1.68
N VAL A 80 -18.39 -25.99 0.44
CA VAL A 80 -17.40 -24.96 0.13
C VAL A 80 -17.80 -23.62 0.72
N GLU A 81 -19.07 -23.21 0.57
CA GLU A 81 -19.58 -21.97 1.16
C GLU A 81 -19.39 -21.97 2.68
N ALA A 82 -19.80 -23.04 3.36
CA ALA A 82 -19.64 -23.17 4.80
C ALA A 82 -18.17 -23.14 5.25
N LEU A 83 -17.24 -23.67 4.42
CA LEU A 83 -15.81 -23.63 4.72
C LEU A 83 -15.21 -22.24 4.49
N VAL A 84 -15.60 -21.54 3.43
CA VAL A 84 -15.14 -20.18 3.15
C VAL A 84 -15.64 -19.23 4.22
N GLN A 85 -16.92 -19.30 4.59
CA GLN A 85 -17.47 -18.48 5.67
C GLN A 85 -16.71 -18.71 6.99
N LYS A 86 -16.40 -19.97 7.33
CA LYS A 86 -15.58 -20.28 8.52
C LYS A 86 -14.15 -19.75 8.43
N LEU A 87 -13.54 -19.72 7.24
CA LEU A 87 -12.20 -19.15 7.07
C LEU A 87 -12.23 -17.62 7.20
N VAL A 88 -13.18 -16.97 6.55
CA VAL A 88 -13.38 -15.51 6.66
C VAL A 88 -13.69 -15.11 8.09
N SER A 89 -14.53 -15.87 8.81
CA SER A 89 -14.77 -15.60 10.23
C SER A 89 -13.52 -15.78 11.10
N LEU A 90 -12.61 -16.69 10.74
CA LEU A 90 -11.35 -16.85 11.49
C LEU A 90 -10.35 -15.74 11.15
N ASP A 91 -10.25 -15.34 9.88
CA ASP A 91 -9.40 -14.21 9.48
C ASP A 91 -9.96 -12.88 10.04
N GLY A 92 -11.30 -12.73 10.09
CA GLY A 92 -11.99 -11.59 10.69
C GLY A 92 -11.96 -11.58 12.22
N SER A 93 -12.01 -12.73 12.90
CA SER A 93 -11.82 -12.82 14.36
C SER A 93 -10.36 -12.70 14.80
N THR A 94 -9.41 -12.51 13.87
CA THR A 94 -8.05 -12.07 14.20
C THR A 94 -7.95 -10.53 14.25
N ALA A 95 -9.08 -9.82 14.18
CA ALA A 95 -9.16 -8.36 14.36
C ALA A 95 -9.55 -7.91 15.78
N GLU A 96 -9.66 -8.81 16.76
CA GLU A 96 -9.93 -8.48 18.17
C GLU A 96 -8.80 -8.96 19.11
N ALA A 97 -7.56 -8.59 18.81
CA ALA A 97 -6.46 -8.45 19.78
C ALA A 97 -5.22 -7.76 19.17
N ASP A 98 -5.38 -7.01 18.07
CA ASP A 98 -4.36 -6.05 17.65
C ASP A 98 -4.80 -4.74 18.30
N THR A 99 -4.33 -4.48 19.52
CA THR A 99 -4.16 -3.09 19.92
C THR A 99 -3.36 -2.46 18.78
N PRO A 100 -3.89 -1.46 18.04
CA PRO A 100 -3.14 -0.84 16.96
C PRO A 100 -1.77 -0.51 17.55
N ASP A 101 -0.74 -1.17 17.03
CA ASP A 101 0.64 -0.86 17.41
C ASP A 101 0.72 0.66 17.33
N PRO A 102 1.02 1.36 18.45
CA PRO A 102 0.97 2.81 18.48
C PRO A 102 1.71 3.29 17.23
N PRO A 103 1.09 4.19 16.43
CA PRO A 103 1.64 4.58 15.15
C PRO A 103 3.13 4.86 15.35
N PRO A 104 4.01 4.20 14.57
CA PRO A 104 5.44 4.28 14.82
C PRO A 104 5.82 5.75 14.90
N ASP A 105 6.65 6.09 15.89
CA ASP A 105 7.13 7.45 16.07
C ASP A 105 7.57 8.00 14.70
N PRO A 106 7.01 9.13 14.23
CA PRO A 106 7.30 9.67 12.91
C PRO A 106 8.80 9.84 12.68
N VAL A 107 9.58 10.13 13.73
CA VAL A 107 11.03 10.24 13.66
C VAL A 107 11.70 8.89 13.37
N GLU A 108 11.21 7.81 13.98
CA GLU A 108 11.72 6.46 13.71
C GLU A 108 11.34 5.98 12.30
N GLU A 109 10.16 6.33 11.82
CA GLU A 109 9.75 6.03 10.44
C GLU A 109 10.63 6.77 9.41
N VAL A 110 10.92 8.05 9.64
CA VAL A 110 11.87 8.81 8.81
C VAL A 110 13.24 8.15 8.79
N LYS A 111 13.80 7.79 9.95
CA LYS A 111 15.09 7.09 10.03
C LYS A 111 15.07 5.78 9.26
N ARG A 112 14.00 5.00 9.41
CA ARG A 112 13.80 3.72 8.70
C ARG A 112 13.79 3.93 7.18
N ARG A 113 13.01 4.87 6.67
CA ARG A 113 12.93 5.17 5.23
C ARG A 113 14.27 5.67 4.68
N VAL A 114 14.91 6.63 5.36
CA VAL A 114 16.22 7.17 4.94
C VAL A 114 17.28 6.07 4.92
N GLN A 115 17.27 5.14 5.88
CA GLN A 115 18.18 4.00 5.91
C GLN A 115 17.88 3.00 4.78
N ALA A 116 16.60 2.68 4.55
CA ALA A 116 16.18 1.77 3.49
C ALA A 116 16.52 2.29 2.09
N HIS A 117 16.42 3.60 1.88
CA HIS A 117 16.69 4.25 0.59
C HIS A 117 18.12 4.77 0.46
N ARG A 118 18.99 4.44 1.42
CA ARG A 118 20.39 4.85 1.40
C ARG A 118 21.13 4.20 0.24
N SER A 119 21.36 4.98 -0.81
CA SER A 119 22.20 4.60 -1.95
C SER A 119 23.30 5.63 -2.14
N GLY A 120 24.56 5.19 -2.27
CA GLY A 120 25.70 6.09 -2.44
C GLY A 120 25.55 7.01 -3.67
N LYS A 121 25.00 6.47 -4.77
CA LYS A 121 24.72 7.26 -5.98
C LYS A 121 23.58 8.26 -5.78
N SER A 122 22.50 7.85 -5.12
CA SER A 122 21.37 8.74 -4.82
C SER A 122 21.81 9.88 -3.90
N GLY A 123 22.53 9.57 -2.83
CA GLY A 123 23.04 10.57 -1.89
C GLY A 123 23.98 11.59 -2.54
N GLN A 124 24.88 11.15 -3.44
CA GLN A 124 25.73 12.07 -4.20
C GLN A 124 24.91 12.96 -5.15
N ALA A 125 23.90 12.42 -5.83
CA ALA A 125 23.03 13.18 -6.72
C ALA A 125 22.22 14.22 -5.95
N ILE A 126 21.65 13.86 -4.81
CA ILE A 126 20.89 14.76 -3.92
C ILE A 126 21.82 15.86 -3.38
N ALA A 127 23.01 15.52 -2.89
CA ALA A 127 23.97 16.51 -2.39
C ALA A 127 24.43 17.50 -3.47
N ALA A 128 24.71 17.00 -4.69
CA ALA A 128 25.05 17.85 -5.82
C ALA A 128 23.86 18.74 -6.26
N PHE A 129 22.63 18.21 -6.17
CA PHE A 129 21.42 18.96 -6.47
C PHE A 129 21.18 20.06 -5.43
N ARG A 130 21.37 19.76 -4.14
CA ARG A 130 21.35 20.73 -3.03
C ARG A 130 22.35 21.85 -3.27
N ALA A 131 23.62 21.50 -3.55
CA ALA A 131 24.67 22.49 -3.81
C ALA A 131 24.35 23.38 -5.03
N SER A 132 23.68 22.82 -6.05
CA SER A 132 23.30 23.55 -7.26
C SER A 132 22.10 24.48 -7.06
N MET A 133 21.15 24.12 -6.20
CA MET A 133 19.87 24.83 -6.03
C MET A 133 19.87 25.75 -4.80
N GLY A 134 20.65 25.42 -3.77
CA GLY A 134 20.70 26.14 -2.51
C GLY A 134 19.42 25.99 -1.70
N PHE A 135 18.91 24.75 -1.56
CA PHE A 135 17.83 24.41 -0.63
C PHE A 135 18.41 23.87 0.70
N GLY A 136 17.60 23.92 1.76
CA GLY A 136 17.93 23.55 3.13
C GLY A 136 17.91 22.06 3.41
N ASP A 137 18.05 21.71 4.69
CA ASP A 137 18.12 20.33 5.15
C ASP A 137 16.75 19.62 5.06
N GLU A 138 15.64 20.36 5.19
CA GLU A 138 14.28 19.81 5.09
C GLU A 138 14.01 19.22 3.70
N ALA A 139 14.28 20.00 2.64
CA ALA A 139 14.16 19.55 1.26
C ALA A 139 15.14 18.41 0.93
N GLU A 140 16.35 18.43 1.51
CA GLU A 140 17.27 17.30 1.38
C GLU A 140 16.72 16.03 2.04
N LEU A 141 16.15 16.14 3.24
CA LEU A 141 15.56 15.03 3.96
C LEU A 141 14.40 14.42 3.17
N ALA A 142 13.48 15.25 2.65
CA ALA A 142 12.38 14.82 1.80
C ALA A 142 12.86 14.04 0.57
N LEU A 143 13.88 14.54 -0.13
CA LEU A 143 14.48 13.84 -1.27
C LEU A 143 15.16 12.52 -0.89
N ARG A 144 15.74 12.42 0.31
CA ARG A 144 16.37 11.18 0.81
C ARG A 144 15.35 10.13 1.23
N MET A 145 14.12 10.54 1.55
CA MET A 145 13.03 9.62 1.88
C MET A 145 12.40 8.96 0.65
N LEU A 146 12.58 9.51 -0.55
CA LEU A 146 12.14 8.89 -1.79
C LEU A 146 12.97 7.65 -2.15
N ALA A 147 12.34 6.72 -2.89
CA ALA A 147 13.09 5.59 -3.45
C ALA A 147 14.20 6.10 -4.40
N PRO A 148 15.38 5.45 -4.47
CA PRO A 148 16.51 5.93 -5.26
C PRO A 148 16.18 6.23 -6.73
N VAL A 149 15.29 5.45 -7.34
CA VAL A 149 14.86 5.63 -8.73
C VAL A 149 14.00 6.87 -8.89
N GLN A 150 13.09 7.15 -7.93
CA GLN A 150 12.24 8.34 -7.94
C GLN A 150 13.07 9.60 -7.74
N ALA A 151 13.95 9.62 -6.74
CA ALA A 151 14.84 10.75 -6.48
C ALA A 151 15.71 11.08 -7.71
N GLN A 152 16.31 10.07 -8.33
CA GLN A 152 17.11 10.25 -9.54
C GLN A 152 16.29 10.74 -10.73
N SER A 153 15.08 10.20 -10.92
CA SER A 153 14.18 10.60 -11.99
C SER A 153 13.73 12.05 -11.84
N LEU A 154 13.36 12.46 -10.63
CA LEU A 154 12.99 13.84 -10.31
C LEU A 154 14.16 14.79 -10.59
N ILE A 155 15.37 14.48 -10.09
CA ILE A 155 16.56 15.31 -10.31
C ILE A 155 16.89 15.38 -11.79
N ALA A 156 16.89 14.26 -12.52
CA ALA A 156 17.24 14.24 -13.93
C ALA A 156 16.24 15.01 -14.81
N SER A 157 14.95 14.84 -14.56
CA SER A 157 13.88 15.42 -15.39
C SER A 157 13.58 16.89 -15.06
N ARG A 158 13.63 17.27 -13.78
CA ARG A 158 13.17 18.59 -13.32
C ARG A 158 14.28 19.58 -13.03
N LYS A 159 15.55 19.16 -12.91
CA LYS A 159 16.66 20.06 -12.50
C LYS A 159 16.73 21.34 -13.33
N VAL A 160 16.72 21.26 -14.66
CA VAL A 160 16.84 22.44 -15.53
C VAL A 160 15.64 23.38 -15.38
N GLN A 161 14.43 22.81 -15.29
CA GLN A 161 13.20 23.56 -15.10
C GLN A 161 13.23 24.30 -13.75
N LEU A 162 13.54 23.57 -12.67
CA LEU A 162 13.58 24.12 -11.32
C LEU A 162 14.67 25.17 -11.16
N SER A 163 15.86 24.97 -11.72
CA SER A 163 16.93 25.97 -11.70
C SER A 163 16.54 27.28 -12.37
N ARG A 164 15.61 27.25 -13.33
CA ARG A 164 15.08 28.45 -13.99
C ARG A 164 13.97 29.09 -13.17
N GLU A 165 13.05 28.30 -12.65
CA GLU A 165 11.90 28.73 -11.85
C GLU A 165 12.33 29.35 -10.51
N LEU A 166 13.26 28.70 -9.82
CA LEU A 166 13.73 29.09 -8.49
C LEU A 166 14.92 30.05 -8.53
N ARG A 167 15.21 30.64 -9.69
CA ARG A 167 16.30 31.62 -9.83
C ARG A 167 15.92 32.90 -9.09
N GLY A 168 16.60 33.15 -7.97
CA GLY A 168 16.36 34.32 -7.12
C GLY A 168 15.29 34.11 -6.04
N ALA A 169 14.69 32.91 -5.96
CA ALA A 169 13.80 32.54 -4.86
C ALA A 169 14.57 32.47 -3.53
N SER A 170 13.89 32.72 -2.42
CA SER A 170 14.42 32.53 -1.08
C SER A 170 14.69 31.03 -0.82
N GLN A 171 15.46 30.73 0.24
CA GLN A 171 15.69 29.33 0.61
C GLN A 171 14.37 28.63 0.99
N GLU A 172 13.51 29.28 1.77
CA GLU A 172 12.21 28.74 2.17
C GLU A 172 11.30 28.43 0.97
N GLU A 173 11.29 29.29 -0.04
CA GLU A 173 10.51 29.06 -1.27
C GLU A 173 11.03 27.87 -2.06
N LYS A 174 12.35 27.68 -2.09
CA LYS A 174 12.99 26.52 -2.72
C LYS A 174 12.65 25.26 -1.95
N ASP A 175 12.75 25.30 -0.63
CA ASP A 175 12.50 24.15 0.24
C ASP A 175 11.06 23.69 0.06
N ARG A 176 10.10 24.62 0.19
CA ARG A 176 8.67 24.38 -0.09
C ARG A 176 8.45 23.76 -1.46
N ARG A 177 9.07 24.31 -2.51
CA ARG A 177 8.89 23.81 -3.88
C ARG A 177 9.42 22.39 -4.08
N ILE A 178 10.54 22.05 -3.44
CA ILE A 178 11.07 20.68 -3.48
C ILE A 178 10.15 19.72 -2.72
N THR A 179 9.68 20.12 -1.54
CA THR A 179 8.78 19.31 -0.71
C THR A 179 7.44 19.05 -1.43
N GLU A 180 6.86 20.05 -2.11
CA GLU A 180 5.69 19.87 -2.97
C GLU A 180 5.90 18.80 -4.06
N LEU A 181 7.05 18.82 -4.73
CA LEU A 181 7.37 17.82 -5.76
C LEU A 181 7.59 16.42 -5.16
N VAL A 182 8.09 16.34 -3.93
CA VAL A 182 8.18 15.10 -3.19
C VAL A 182 6.77 14.59 -2.87
N ALA A 183 5.87 15.45 -2.40
CA ALA A 183 4.48 15.10 -2.12
C ALA A 183 3.72 14.58 -3.35
N GLU A 184 4.01 15.12 -4.54
CA GLU A 184 3.47 14.60 -5.82
C GLU A 184 3.88 13.14 -6.11
N LEU A 185 5.05 12.71 -5.60
CA LEU A 185 5.58 11.35 -5.82
C LEU A 185 5.34 10.39 -4.65
N ASP A 186 5.37 10.90 -3.43
CA ASP A 186 5.25 10.16 -2.17
C ASP A 186 4.68 11.12 -1.08
N PRO A 187 3.35 11.20 -0.92
CA PRO A 187 2.73 12.09 0.05
C PRO A 187 3.06 11.72 1.50
N ASP A 188 3.34 10.44 1.78
CA ASP A 188 3.74 10.01 3.11
C ASP A 188 5.10 10.61 3.50
N ALA A 189 6.02 10.73 2.54
CA ALA A 189 7.33 11.32 2.80
C ALA A 189 7.23 12.79 3.19
N GLU A 190 6.32 13.55 2.57
CA GLU A 190 6.08 14.95 2.92
C GLU A 190 5.45 15.09 4.31
N ALA A 191 4.39 14.33 4.61
CA ALA A 191 3.76 14.32 5.92
C ALA A 191 4.75 14.00 7.05
N LEU A 192 5.65 13.04 6.83
CA LEU A 192 6.68 12.66 7.79
C LEU A 192 7.73 13.76 8.02
N VAL A 193 8.13 14.48 6.97
CA VAL A 193 9.06 15.62 7.07
C VAL A 193 8.41 16.76 7.84
N GLN A 194 7.14 17.06 7.55
CA GLN A 194 6.39 18.08 8.27
C GLN A 194 6.27 17.75 9.76
N HIS A 195 5.95 16.49 10.09
CA HIS A 195 5.92 16.03 11.48
C HIS A 195 7.28 16.17 12.20
N CYS A 196 8.39 15.89 11.52
CA CYS A 196 9.72 16.10 12.11
C CYS A 196 10.02 17.59 12.34
N ALA A 197 9.65 18.46 11.39
CA ALA A 197 9.82 19.90 11.52
C ALA A 197 8.97 20.49 12.66
N GLU A 198 7.77 19.96 12.88
CA GLU A 198 6.90 20.31 14.01
C GLU A 198 7.47 19.82 15.35
N ALA A 199 8.02 18.60 15.39
CA ALA A 199 8.63 18.03 16.59
C ALA A 199 9.88 18.83 17.04
N ASP A 200 10.72 19.26 16.09
CA ASP A 200 11.88 20.11 16.38
C ASP A 200 11.48 21.49 16.93
N GLN A 201 10.35 22.05 16.48
CA GLN A 201 9.80 23.31 17.00
C GLN A 201 9.23 23.18 18.41
N GLN A 202 8.69 22.00 18.76
CA GLN A 202 8.15 21.76 20.10
C GLN A 202 9.23 21.67 21.17
N GLY A 203 10.44 21.25 20.79
CA GLY A 203 11.65 21.27 21.62
C GLY A 203 11.56 20.42 22.90
N PRO A 204 12.68 19.91 23.41
CA PRO A 204 12.70 19.15 24.67
C PRO A 204 12.45 20.02 25.94
N GLY A 205 12.09 21.30 25.78
CA GLY A 205 12.05 22.29 26.86
C GLY A 205 10.67 22.69 27.39
N GLY A 206 9.58 22.12 26.85
CA GLY A 206 8.21 22.53 27.22
C GLY A 206 7.66 21.96 28.53
N GLU A 207 8.27 20.92 29.10
CA GLU A 207 7.64 20.12 30.17
C GLU A 207 8.19 20.35 31.59
N GLU A 208 9.17 21.24 31.79
CA GLU A 208 9.80 21.43 33.12
C GLU A 208 9.39 22.71 33.89
N ALA A 209 8.47 23.53 33.39
CA ALA A 209 8.12 24.78 34.10
C ALA A 209 7.01 24.65 35.17
N GLY A 210 6.40 23.47 35.34
CA GLY A 210 5.19 23.31 36.17
C GLY A 210 5.37 22.76 37.60
N ARG A 211 6.54 22.24 37.99
CA ARG A 211 6.72 21.51 39.26
C ARG A 211 7.30 22.31 40.42
N SER A 212 7.19 23.64 40.39
CA SER A 212 7.63 24.49 41.50
C SER A 212 6.51 25.40 41.99
N ARG A 213 5.60 24.87 42.81
CA ARG A 213 4.98 25.62 43.90
C ARG A 213 4.31 24.66 44.90
N SER A 214 5.15 24.14 45.80
CA SER A 214 4.76 23.74 47.15
C SER A 214 4.19 24.96 47.92
N PRO A 215 3.49 24.74 49.04
CA PRO A 215 4.12 24.22 50.27
C PRO A 215 3.68 22.81 50.66
#